data_AF-A0A445I0P8-F1
#
_entry.id   AF-A0A445I0P8-F1
#
_cell.length_a   1.000
_cell.length_b   1.000
_cell.length_c   1.000
_cell.angle_alpha   90.00
_cell.angle_beta   90.00
_cell.angle_gamma   90.00
#
_symmetry.space_group_name_H-M   'P 1'
#
loop_
_entity.id
_entity.type
_entity.pdbx_description
1 polymer ?
#
loop_
_entity_poly.entity_id
_entity_poly.type
_entity_poly.pdbx_seq_one_letter_code
_entity_poly.pdbx_strand_id
1 'polypeptide(L)'
;MSDLEAPLRPKRKKVWVDYFVQFRWILVIFVVLPISFTIYFLTYLGDVRSEWKSYKTRQKEHDENVKKVIKRLKQRNPSKDGLVCTARKPWIAVGMRNVDYKRARHFEVDLSAFRNVLEIDKERMIARVEPLVNMGQISRVTVPMNLALAVVAELDDLTVGGLINGYGIEGSSHKYGLFADTVVAYEIILADGTLVRATKDNEYTDLYYAIPWSQGTLGLLVAAEIKLIPVKEYMKLAYKPVVGTLQDLAQAYCDSFAPRDGDQDNEEKVPDFVEGMIYTPTEGVMMTGRYASKEEAKKKGNKINSVGWWFKPWFYQHAQTALKKGEFVEYIPTREYYHRHTRCLYWEGKLILPFADQFWFRYLFGWLMPPKVSLLKATQGDAIRNYYHEMHVIQDMLVPLYKVGEALEWVHREMEVHFLLTQSLCL
;
A
#
# COMPACT_ATOMS: atom_id res chain seq x y z
N MET A 1 -3.57 -10.41 42.77
CA MET A 1 -2.30 -9.74 42.44
C MET A 1 -1.17 -10.74 42.74
N SER A 2 -0.71 -11.50 41.73
CA SER A 2 0.54 -12.28 41.81
C SER A 2 0.96 -12.94 40.48
N ASP A 3 0.13 -12.99 39.44
CA ASP A 3 0.44 -13.80 38.24
C ASP A 3 0.95 -12.97 37.04
N LEU A 4 1.55 -11.80 37.28
CA LEU A 4 1.96 -10.85 36.22
C LEU A 4 3.48 -10.81 35.93
N GLU A 5 4.31 -11.70 36.47
CA GLU A 5 5.78 -11.59 36.32
C GLU A 5 6.43 -12.61 35.37
N ALA A 6 5.67 -13.51 34.76
CA ALA A 6 6.20 -14.40 33.71
C ALA A 6 5.83 -13.84 32.33
N PRO A 7 6.79 -13.47 31.46
CA PRO A 7 6.47 -13.15 30.08
C PRO A 7 5.75 -14.34 29.45
N LEU A 8 4.60 -14.08 28.81
CA LEU A 8 3.70 -15.11 28.24
C LEU A 8 4.43 -16.00 27.22
N ARG A 9 5.56 -15.55 26.68
CA ARG A 9 6.48 -16.36 25.86
C ARG A 9 7.90 -16.42 26.45
N PRO A 10 8.49 -17.62 26.59
CA PRO A 10 9.90 -17.74 26.91
C PRO A 10 10.74 -17.11 25.79
N LYS A 11 11.73 -16.27 26.16
CA LYS A 11 12.65 -15.65 25.19
C LYS A 11 13.37 -16.74 24.39
N ARG A 12 13.23 -16.71 23.06
CA ARG A 12 13.92 -17.63 22.14
C ARG A 12 15.44 -17.53 22.35
N LYS A 13 16.11 -18.69 22.44
CA LYS A 13 17.57 -18.75 22.47
C LYS A 13 18.14 -18.23 21.15
N LYS A 14 19.11 -17.31 21.22
CA LYS A 14 19.79 -16.80 20.03
C LYS A 14 20.53 -17.92 19.32
N VAL A 15 20.40 -17.96 18.00
CA VAL A 15 21.01 -18.95 17.10
C VAL A 15 21.91 -18.22 16.11
N TRP A 16 22.79 -18.96 15.42
CA TRP A 16 23.73 -18.40 14.43
C TRP A 16 23.06 -17.52 13.36
N VAL A 17 21.82 -17.84 12.98
CA VAL A 17 21.01 -17.06 12.04
C VAL A 17 20.81 -15.62 12.52
N ASP A 18 20.64 -15.41 13.82
CA ASP A 18 20.42 -14.08 14.40
C ASP A 18 21.66 -13.19 14.24
N TYR A 19 22.85 -13.78 14.23
CA TYR A 19 24.10 -13.07 13.94
C TYR A 19 24.24 -12.74 12.45
N PHE A 20 23.88 -13.66 11.54
CA PHE A 20 23.93 -13.39 10.10
C PHE A 20 22.95 -12.30 9.66
N VAL A 21 21.78 -12.21 10.31
CA VAL A 21 20.81 -11.14 10.06
C VAL A 21 21.42 -9.76 10.40
N GLN A 22 22.28 -9.66 11.41
CA GLN A 22 22.94 -8.39 11.77
C GLN A 22 23.92 -7.88 10.71
N PHE A 23 24.48 -8.74 9.87
CA PHE A 23 25.38 -8.34 8.77
C PHE A 23 24.68 -8.22 7.42
N ARG A 24 23.38 -8.50 7.36
CA ARG A 24 22.59 -8.53 6.13
C ARG A 24 22.57 -7.18 5.43
N TRP A 25 22.72 -6.08 6.17
CA TRP A 25 22.80 -4.73 5.62
C TRP A 25 23.90 -4.59 4.55
N ILE A 26 25.01 -5.35 4.65
CA ILE A 26 26.10 -5.33 3.66
C ILE A 26 25.58 -5.77 2.30
N LEU A 27 24.92 -6.94 2.27
CA LEU A 27 24.31 -7.47 1.05
C LEU A 27 23.18 -6.56 0.55
N VAL A 28 22.42 -5.96 1.46
CA VAL A 28 21.36 -5.03 1.07
C VAL A 28 21.94 -3.78 0.38
N ILE A 29 22.98 -3.16 0.94
CA ILE A 29 23.57 -1.94 0.38
C ILE A 29 24.28 -2.20 -0.94
N PHE A 30 25.14 -3.22 -0.99
CA PHE A 30 26.04 -3.40 -2.14
C PHE A 30 25.45 -4.24 -3.26
N VAL A 31 24.38 -5.01 -2.99
CA VAL A 31 23.75 -5.89 -3.99
C VAL A 31 22.29 -5.53 -4.19
N VAL A 32 21.47 -5.57 -3.14
CA VAL A 32 20.02 -5.42 -3.29
C VAL A 32 19.64 -4.01 -3.74
N LEU A 33 20.20 -2.95 -3.15
CA LEU A 33 19.86 -1.57 -3.48
C LEU A 33 20.22 -1.20 -4.94
N PRO A 34 21.44 -1.45 -5.45
CA PRO A 34 21.78 -1.16 -6.86
C PRO A 34 20.92 -1.94 -7.85
N ILE A 35 20.66 -3.23 -7.60
CA ILE A 35 19.80 -4.05 -8.47
C ILE A 35 18.36 -3.55 -8.39
N SER A 36 17.86 -3.21 -7.19
CA SER A 36 16.52 -2.65 -6.99
C SER A 36 16.35 -1.37 -7.80
N PHE A 37 17.27 -0.42 -7.65
CA PHE A 37 17.28 0.82 -8.41
C PHE A 37 17.26 0.57 -9.92
N THR A 38 18.09 -0.36 -10.39
CA THR A 38 18.15 -0.74 -11.81
C THR A 38 16.80 -1.29 -12.29
N ILE A 39 16.16 -2.20 -11.54
CA ILE A 39 14.84 -2.74 -11.89
C ILE A 39 13.78 -1.65 -11.90
N TYR A 40 13.74 -0.78 -10.89
CA TYR A 40 12.79 0.34 -10.84
C TYR A 40 12.99 1.28 -12.02
N PHE A 41 14.23 1.62 -12.35
CA PHE A 41 14.55 2.49 -13.46
C PHE A 41 14.14 1.87 -14.81
N LEU A 42 14.44 0.60 -15.04
CA LEU A 42 14.03 -0.11 -16.26
C LEU A 42 12.50 -0.24 -16.37
N THR A 43 11.83 -0.50 -15.24
CA THR A 43 10.36 -0.56 -15.18
C THR A 43 9.76 0.80 -15.51
N TYR A 44 10.28 1.86 -14.90
CA TYR A 44 9.88 3.23 -15.17
C TYR A 44 10.03 3.59 -16.65
N LEU A 45 11.17 3.25 -17.28
CA LEU A 45 11.36 3.47 -18.71
C LEU A 45 10.35 2.69 -19.56
N GLY A 46 10.01 1.47 -19.17
CA GLY A 46 8.97 0.68 -19.82
C GLY A 46 7.59 1.33 -19.72
N ASP A 47 7.22 1.78 -18.52
CA ASP A 47 5.93 2.42 -18.26
C ASP A 47 5.81 3.75 -19.05
N VAL A 48 6.85 4.60 -19.03
CA VAL A 48 6.88 5.86 -19.80
C VAL A 48 6.80 5.61 -21.31
N ARG A 49 7.49 4.59 -21.83
CA ARG A 49 7.37 4.20 -23.25
C ARG A 49 5.96 3.75 -23.60
N SER A 50 5.27 3.07 -22.69
CA SER A 50 3.87 2.71 -22.90
C SER A 50 2.94 3.92 -22.85
N GLU A 51 3.18 4.85 -21.91
CA GLU A 51 2.43 6.09 -21.76
C GLU A 51 2.52 7.01 -23.00
N TRP A 52 3.62 6.94 -23.77
CA TRP A 52 3.75 7.64 -25.06
C TRP A 52 2.85 7.08 -26.17
N LYS A 53 2.34 5.85 -26.02
CA LYS A 53 1.41 5.26 -26.98
C LYS A 53 0.02 5.84 -26.79
N SER A 54 -0.71 5.99 -27.90
CA SER A 54 -2.13 6.36 -27.84
C SER A 54 -2.94 5.33 -27.04
N TYR A 55 -4.05 5.76 -26.43
CA TYR A 55 -4.97 4.85 -25.74
C TYR A 55 -5.47 3.73 -26.67
N LYS A 56 -5.75 4.05 -27.95
CA LYS A 56 -6.15 3.06 -28.97
C LYS A 56 -5.09 1.97 -29.18
N THR A 57 -3.82 2.34 -29.18
CA THR A 57 -2.71 1.37 -29.32
C THR A 57 -2.62 0.47 -28.09
N ARG A 58 -2.69 1.04 -26.88
CA ARG A 58 -2.68 0.28 -25.62
C ARG A 58 -3.89 -0.66 -25.51
N GLN A 59 -5.07 -0.21 -25.95
CA GLN A 59 -6.26 -1.06 -26.01
C GLN A 59 -6.06 -2.26 -26.94
N LYS A 60 -5.47 -2.04 -28.12
CA LYS A 60 -5.18 -3.15 -29.05
C LYS A 60 -4.21 -4.16 -28.43
N GLU A 61 -3.15 -3.69 -27.76
CA GLU A 61 -2.19 -4.55 -27.06
C GLU A 61 -2.86 -5.34 -25.93
N HIS A 62 -3.75 -4.69 -25.18
CA HIS A 62 -4.58 -5.33 -24.16
C HIS A 62 -5.42 -6.47 -24.75
N ASP A 63 -6.19 -6.20 -25.80
CA ASP A 63 -7.06 -7.20 -26.45
C ASP A 63 -6.26 -8.39 -26.98
N GLU A 64 -5.06 -8.15 -27.53
CA GLU A 64 -4.14 -9.19 -27.98
C GLU A 64 -3.63 -10.03 -26.80
N ASN A 65 -3.31 -9.41 -25.67
CA ASN A 65 -2.87 -10.12 -24.46
C ASN A 65 -3.99 -10.93 -23.82
N VAL A 66 -5.22 -10.41 -23.78
CA VAL A 66 -6.42 -11.15 -23.36
C VAL A 66 -6.60 -12.41 -24.21
N LYS A 67 -6.50 -12.29 -25.54
CA LYS A 67 -6.57 -13.45 -26.45
C LYS A 67 -5.49 -14.49 -26.17
N LYS A 68 -4.26 -14.08 -25.87
CA LYS A 68 -3.16 -14.99 -25.48
C LYS A 68 -3.48 -15.75 -24.20
N VAL A 69 -4.01 -15.05 -23.19
CA VAL A 69 -4.43 -15.66 -21.91
C VAL A 69 -5.54 -16.68 -22.12
N ILE A 70 -6.60 -16.31 -22.85
CA ILE A 70 -7.72 -17.22 -23.15
C ILE A 70 -7.21 -18.45 -23.92
N LYS A 71 -6.36 -18.25 -24.93
CA LYS A 71 -5.75 -19.35 -25.69
C LYS A 71 -4.94 -20.27 -24.78
N ARG A 72 -4.16 -19.71 -23.85
CA ARG A 72 -3.37 -20.48 -22.89
C ARG A 72 -4.28 -21.27 -21.95
N LEU A 73 -5.33 -20.66 -21.41
CA LEU A 73 -6.30 -21.34 -20.53
C LEU A 73 -7.00 -22.51 -21.24
N LYS A 74 -7.38 -22.35 -22.50
CA LYS A 74 -8.02 -23.42 -23.29
C LYS A 74 -7.12 -24.63 -23.56
N GLN A 75 -5.81 -24.50 -23.38
CA GLN A 75 -4.88 -25.63 -23.48
C GLN A 75 -4.85 -26.49 -22.22
N ARG A 76 -5.44 -26.01 -21.12
CA ARG A 76 -5.46 -26.73 -19.84
C ARG A 76 -6.33 -27.98 -19.96
N ASN A 77 -5.81 -29.10 -19.50
CA ASN A 77 -6.57 -30.29 -19.20
C ASN A 77 -6.88 -30.33 -17.68
N PRO A 78 -8.13 -30.08 -17.24
CA PRO A 78 -8.47 -30.00 -15.82
C PRO A 78 -8.13 -31.25 -15.02
N SER A 79 -8.23 -32.43 -15.65
CA SER A 79 -7.94 -33.72 -15.00
C SER A 79 -6.45 -33.98 -14.81
N LYS A 80 -5.58 -33.31 -15.59
CA LYS A 80 -4.13 -33.55 -15.58
C LYS A 80 -3.35 -32.41 -14.98
N ASP A 81 -3.71 -31.17 -15.26
CA ASP A 81 -2.84 -30.00 -15.06
C ASP A 81 -3.05 -29.28 -13.72
N GLY A 82 -4.03 -29.72 -12.92
CA GLY A 82 -4.29 -29.15 -11.60
C GLY A 82 -4.92 -27.75 -11.64
N LEU A 83 -4.71 -26.97 -10.58
CA LEU A 83 -5.36 -25.66 -10.40
C LEU A 83 -4.72 -24.57 -11.27
N VAL A 84 -5.54 -23.66 -11.80
CA VAL A 84 -5.05 -22.49 -12.54
C VAL A 84 -4.41 -21.51 -11.56
N CYS A 85 -3.26 -20.96 -11.91
CA CYS A 85 -2.71 -19.81 -11.20
C CYS A 85 -1.91 -18.89 -12.12
N THR A 86 -1.68 -17.66 -11.67
CA THR A 86 -0.78 -16.73 -12.38
C THR A 86 0.67 -17.26 -12.35
N ALA A 87 1.43 -17.06 -13.42
CA ALA A 87 2.87 -17.37 -13.49
C ALA A 87 3.74 -16.48 -12.58
N ARG A 88 3.15 -15.46 -11.93
CA ARG A 88 3.82 -14.56 -10.99
C ARG A 88 4.47 -15.36 -9.87
N LYS A 89 5.80 -15.26 -9.74
CA LYS A 89 6.53 -16.04 -8.74
C LYS A 89 6.22 -15.58 -7.31
N PRO A 90 6.21 -16.50 -6.32
CA PRO A 90 5.86 -16.21 -4.93
C PRO A 90 6.60 -15.02 -4.31
N TRP A 91 7.92 -14.94 -4.53
CA TRP A 91 8.77 -13.90 -3.97
C TRP A 91 8.52 -12.51 -4.57
N ILE A 92 7.75 -12.40 -5.66
CA ILE A 92 7.36 -11.11 -6.25
C ILE A 92 6.16 -10.48 -5.50
N ALA A 93 5.40 -11.27 -4.75
CA ALA A 93 4.30 -10.74 -3.93
C ALA A 93 4.86 -9.94 -2.73
N VAL A 94 4.20 -8.85 -2.37
CA VAL A 94 4.55 -8.04 -1.19
C VAL A 94 4.18 -8.76 0.11
N GLY A 95 3.06 -9.49 0.12
CA GLY A 95 2.63 -10.28 1.28
C GLY A 95 3.58 -11.44 1.63
N MET A 96 3.65 -11.79 2.90
CA MET A 96 4.47 -12.91 3.41
C MET A 96 3.79 -14.29 3.29
N ARG A 97 2.66 -14.37 2.58
CA ARG A 97 1.85 -15.59 2.48
C ARG A 97 2.64 -16.73 1.82
N ASN A 98 2.64 -17.90 2.47
CA ASN A 98 3.07 -19.13 1.85
C ASN A 98 2.07 -19.54 0.76
N VAL A 99 2.55 -19.61 -0.47
CA VAL A 99 1.75 -19.99 -1.66
C VAL A 99 1.96 -21.46 -1.99
N ASP A 100 1.66 -22.32 -1.01
CA ASP A 100 1.86 -23.76 -1.13
C ASP A 100 1.03 -24.39 -2.26
N TYR A 101 -0.07 -23.75 -2.66
CA TYR A 101 -0.84 -24.14 -3.84
C TYR A 101 -0.03 -24.12 -5.15
N LYS A 102 1.06 -23.32 -5.23
CA LYS A 102 1.99 -23.34 -6.38
C LYS A 102 3.08 -24.42 -6.27
N ARG A 103 3.19 -25.08 -5.11
CA ARG A 103 4.06 -26.27 -4.96
C ARG A 103 3.33 -27.53 -5.40
N ALA A 104 2.01 -27.55 -5.27
CA ALA A 104 1.14 -28.58 -5.83
C ALA A 104 1.09 -28.49 -7.36
N ARG A 105 0.50 -29.50 -8.00
CA ARG A 105 0.30 -29.52 -9.45
C ARG A 105 -0.61 -28.35 -9.87
N HIS A 106 -0.12 -27.52 -10.79
CA HIS A 106 -0.82 -26.31 -11.21
C HIS A 106 -0.53 -25.96 -12.67
N PHE A 107 -1.38 -25.10 -13.23
CA PHE A 107 -1.28 -24.58 -14.58
C PHE A 107 -1.04 -23.07 -14.56
N GLU A 108 0.19 -22.66 -14.90
CA GLU A 108 0.59 -21.25 -14.91
C GLU A 108 0.05 -20.50 -16.15
N VAL A 109 -0.47 -19.30 -15.90
CA VAL A 109 -0.89 -18.32 -16.91
C VAL A 109 -0.14 -17.02 -16.70
N ASP A 110 0.56 -16.54 -17.72
CA ASP A 110 1.33 -15.30 -17.62
C ASP A 110 0.44 -14.07 -17.83
N LEU A 111 0.46 -13.16 -16.84
CA LEU A 111 -0.21 -11.87 -16.87
C LEU A 111 0.78 -10.70 -16.82
N SER A 112 2.09 -10.96 -16.97
CA SER A 112 3.15 -9.95 -16.83
C SER A 112 3.03 -8.75 -17.76
N ALA A 113 2.35 -8.91 -18.90
CA ALA A 113 2.14 -7.86 -19.90
C ALA A 113 1.04 -6.85 -19.53
N PHE A 114 0.20 -7.14 -18.53
CA PHE A 114 -0.96 -6.33 -18.16
C PHE A 114 -0.58 -5.16 -17.23
N ARG A 115 0.20 -4.20 -17.75
CA ARG A 115 0.84 -3.08 -17.01
C ARG A 115 0.47 -1.68 -17.53
N ASN A 116 -0.56 -1.56 -18.36
CA ASN A 116 -0.92 -0.31 -19.01
C ASN A 116 -2.10 0.39 -18.33
N VAL A 117 -1.98 1.71 -18.22
CA VAL A 117 -3.15 2.58 -18.08
C VAL A 117 -3.84 2.57 -19.43
N LEU A 118 -5.09 2.11 -19.53
CA LEU A 118 -5.79 1.96 -20.82
C LEU A 118 -6.49 3.24 -21.23
N GLU A 119 -7.07 3.96 -20.27
CA GLU A 119 -7.83 5.18 -20.51
C GLU A 119 -7.96 6.00 -19.22
N ILE A 120 -7.96 7.33 -19.36
CA ILE A 120 -8.34 8.28 -18.29
C ILE A 120 -9.48 9.14 -18.85
N ASP A 121 -10.71 8.83 -18.44
CA ASP A 121 -11.91 9.55 -18.83
C ASP A 121 -12.22 10.64 -17.80
N LYS A 122 -12.11 11.90 -18.24
CA LYS A 122 -12.33 13.08 -17.40
C LYS A 122 -13.80 13.47 -17.29
N GLU A 123 -14.66 13.00 -18.20
CA GLU A 123 -16.09 13.28 -18.18
C GLU A 123 -16.79 12.30 -17.25
N ARG A 124 -16.49 11.00 -17.39
CA ARG A 124 -17.02 9.95 -16.50
C ARG A 124 -16.26 9.86 -15.17
N MET A 125 -15.12 10.53 -15.03
CA MET A 125 -14.23 10.44 -13.87
C MET A 125 -13.83 8.99 -13.57
N ILE A 126 -13.37 8.27 -14.60
CA ILE A 126 -12.98 6.86 -14.52
C ILE A 126 -11.60 6.65 -15.12
N ALA A 127 -10.75 5.91 -14.43
CA ALA A 127 -9.51 5.35 -14.97
C ALA A 127 -9.73 3.87 -15.30
N ARG A 128 -9.52 3.49 -16.55
CA ARG A 128 -9.46 2.07 -16.95
C ARG A 128 -8.00 1.64 -16.99
N VAL A 129 -7.65 0.62 -16.21
CA VAL A 129 -6.25 0.20 -15.99
C VAL A 129 -6.11 -1.31 -15.95
N GLU A 130 -4.93 -1.79 -16.33
CA GLU A 130 -4.56 -3.19 -16.20
C GLU A 130 -4.08 -3.54 -14.77
N PRO A 131 -4.23 -4.78 -14.30
CA PRO A 131 -3.99 -5.20 -12.90
C PRO A 131 -2.58 -4.97 -12.37
N LEU A 132 -1.54 -4.92 -13.21
CA LEU A 132 -0.15 -4.70 -12.76
C LEU A 132 0.28 -3.23 -12.83
N VAL A 133 -0.62 -2.32 -13.21
CA VAL A 133 -0.42 -0.88 -12.99
C VAL A 133 -0.26 -0.65 -11.49
N ASN A 134 0.79 0.08 -11.10
CA ASN A 134 1.10 0.35 -9.71
C ASN A 134 0.75 1.78 -9.29
N MET A 135 0.70 2.04 -7.98
CA MET A 135 0.32 3.35 -7.43
C MET A 135 1.28 4.46 -7.90
N GLY A 136 2.57 4.15 -8.04
CA GLY A 136 3.58 5.09 -8.53
C GLY A 136 3.36 5.53 -9.98
N GLN A 137 2.90 4.60 -10.83
CA GLN A 137 2.56 4.80 -12.24
C GLN A 137 1.25 5.58 -12.40
N ILE A 138 0.16 5.13 -11.78
CA ILE A 138 -1.15 5.78 -11.96
C ILE A 138 -1.12 7.23 -11.45
N SER A 139 -0.55 7.48 -10.28
CA SER A 139 -0.43 8.84 -9.73
C SER A 139 0.48 9.75 -10.57
N ARG A 140 1.51 9.21 -11.25
CA ARG A 140 2.34 9.98 -12.19
C ARG A 140 1.51 10.47 -13.37
N VAL A 141 0.57 9.67 -13.85
CA VAL A 141 -0.31 10.02 -14.98
C VAL A 141 -1.43 10.96 -14.54
N THR A 142 -2.10 10.69 -13.42
CA THR A 142 -3.33 11.39 -13.04
C THR A 142 -3.09 12.70 -12.30
N VAL A 143 -2.12 12.76 -11.37
CA VAL A 143 -1.93 13.94 -10.51
C VAL A 143 -1.62 15.22 -11.31
N PRO A 144 -0.80 15.20 -12.39
CA PRO A 144 -0.61 16.37 -13.24
C PRO A 144 -1.89 16.86 -13.94
N MET A 145 -2.93 16.03 -14.01
CA MET A 145 -4.25 16.38 -14.55
C MET A 145 -5.20 16.90 -13.46
N ASN A 146 -4.72 17.12 -12.23
CA ASN A 146 -5.54 17.40 -11.04
C ASN A 146 -6.57 16.30 -10.75
N LEU A 147 -6.19 15.04 -11.03
CA LEU A 147 -6.99 13.85 -10.78
C LEU A 147 -6.19 12.81 -9.97
N ALA A 148 -6.88 12.01 -9.17
CA ALA A 148 -6.31 10.82 -8.53
C ALA A 148 -7.35 9.71 -8.46
N LEU A 149 -6.91 8.46 -8.24
CA LEU A 149 -7.84 7.44 -7.77
C LEU A 149 -8.44 7.89 -6.43
N ALA A 150 -9.69 7.54 -6.15
CA ALA A 150 -10.36 7.91 -4.91
C ALA A 150 -9.61 7.40 -3.66
N VAL A 151 -8.98 6.22 -3.77
CA VAL A 151 -8.10 5.63 -2.75
C VAL A 151 -6.75 5.32 -3.40
N VAL A 152 -5.67 5.88 -2.88
CA VAL A 152 -4.30 5.66 -3.39
C VAL A 152 -3.44 5.08 -2.28
N ALA A 153 -3.09 3.79 -2.38
CA ALA A 153 -2.25 3.15 -1.36
C ALA A 153 -0.83 3.75 -1.31
N GLU A 154 -0.22 3.73 -0.13
CA GLU A 154 0.87 4.65 0.23
C GLU A 154 2.28 4.23 -0.23
N LEU A 155 2.34 3.16 -1.02
CA LEU A 155 3.56 2.55 -1.55
C LEU A 155 3.49 2.43 -3.08
N ASP A 156 4.50 2.96 -3.77
CA ASP A 156 4.56 3.00 -5.24
C ASP A 156 4.36 1.61 -5.89
N ASP A 157 4.92 0.56 -5.28
CA ASP A 157 5.01 -0.79 -5.85
C ASP A 157 3.72 -1.62 -5.70
N LEU A 158 2.72 -1.11 -4.98
CA LEU A 158 1.42 -1.77 -4.84
C LEU A 158 0.64 -1.67 -6.16
N THR A 159 0.16 -2.81 -6.65
CA THR A 159 -0.53 -2.94 -7.93
C THR A 159 -2.04 -2.92 -7.77
N VAL A 160 -2.77 -2.35 -8.72
CA VAL A 160 -4.24 -2.30 -8.75
C VAL A 160 -4.88 -3.66 -8.46
N GLY A 161 -4.47 -4.70 -9.19
CA GLY A 161 -5.03 -6.04 -8.99
C GLY A 161 -4.71 -6.63 -7.62
N GLY A 162 -3.58 -6.23 -7.02
CA GLY A 162 -3.22 -6.61 -5.66
C GLY A 162 -4.08 -5.92 -4.61
N LEU A 163 -4.46 -4.66 -4.81
CA LEU A 163 -5.34 -3.93 -3.91
C LEU A 163 -6.79 -4.43 -4.00
N ILE A 164 -7.28 -4.74 -5.21
CA ILE A 164 -8.62 -5.31 -5.43
C ILE A 164 -8.74 -6.70 -4.78
N ASN A 165 -7.84 -7.61 -5.13
CA ASN A 165 -7.90 -8.99 -4.62
C ASN A 165 -7.42 -9.11 -3.16
N GLY A 166 -6.73 -8.08 -2.67
CA GLY A 166 -6.17 -7.96 -1.33
C GLY A 166 -7.13 -7.29 -0.39
N TYR A 167 -6.70 -6.20 0.25
CA TYR A 167 -7.50 -5.44 1.20
C TYR A 167 -7.65 -3.98 0.74
N GLY A 168 -6.52 -3.31 0.50
CA GLY A 168 -6.46 -2.01 -0.17
C GLY A 168 -7.14 -0.89 0.61
N ILE A 169 -6.47 -0.39 1.65
CA ILE A 169 -6.95 0.69 2.52
C ILE A 169 -5.96 1.86 2.52
N GLU A 170 -6.45 3.08 2.71
CA GLU A 170 -5.61 4.26 2.93
C GLU A 170 -6.35 5.34 3.74
N GLY A 171 -5.68 6.43 4.13
CA GLY A 171 -6.26 7.53 4.89
C GLY A 171 -7.47 8.23 4.25
N SER A 172 -7.68 8.13 2.94
CA SER A 172 -8.89 8.60 2.23
C SER A 172 -10.07 7.63 2.30
N SER A 173 -9.84 6.39 2.74
CA SER A 173 -10.86 5.34 2.76
C SER A 173 -12.02 5.61 3.72
N HIS A 174 -11.86 6.49 4.71
CA HIS A 174 -12.97 6.94 5.56
C HIS A 174 -14.08 7.67 4.78
N LYS A 175 -13.76 8.28 3.62
CA LYS A 175 -14.74 8.91 2.70
C LYS A 175 -15.20 7.98 1.59
N TYR A 176 -14.28 7.18 1.05
CA TYR A 176 -14.50 6.45 -0.21
C TYR A 176 -14.64 4.94 -0.05
N GLY A 177 -14.52 4.41 1.17
CA GLY A 177 -14.43 2.99 1.43
C GLY A 177 -13.06 2.40 1.07
N LEU A 178 -13.00 1.09 0.93
CA LEU A 178 -11.80 0.38 0.51
C LEU A 178 -11.53 0.63 -0.98
N PHE A 179 -10.30 0.33 -1.42
CA PHE A 179 -9.92 0.47 -2.82
C PHE A 179 -10.89 -0.24 -3.77
N ALA A 180 -11.37 -1.42 -3.37
CA ALA A 180 -12.35 -2.18 -4.13
C ALA A 180 -13.72 -1.48 -4.27
N ASP A 181 -14.16 -0.72 -3.26
CA ASP A 181 -15.44 0.02 -3.28
C ASP A 181 -15.44 1.17 -4.29
N THR A 182 -14.25 1.59 -4.72
CA THR A 182 -14.07 2.62 -5.75
C THR A 182 -14.08 2.07 -7.18
N VAL A 183 -14.12 0.74 -7.34
CA VAL A 183 -14.10 0.09 -8.66
C VAL A 183 -15.54 -0.08 -9.18
N VAL A 184 -15.80 0.37 -10.40
CA VAL A 184 -17.14 0.31 -11.02
C VAL A 184 -17.32 -0.85 -11.98
N ALA A 185 -16.22 -1.40 -12.50
CA ALA A 185 -16.25 -2.60 -13.33
C ALA A 185 -14.95 -3.40 -13.25
N TYR A 186 -15.08 -4.72 -13.35
CA TYR A 186 -13.95 -5.64 -13.50
C TYR A 186 -14.05 -6.39 -14.83
N GLU A 187 -12.94 -6.48 -15.56
CA GLU A 187 -12.80 -7.42 -16.68
C GLU A 187 -12.01 -8.64 -16.21
N ILE A 188 -12.64 -9.81 -16.28
CA ILE A 188 -12.15 -11.05 -15.67
C ILE A 188 -12.21 -12.17 -16.70
N ILE A 189 -11.16 -12.98 -16.76
CA ILE A 189 -11.17 -14.23 -17.51
C ILE A 189 -11.45 -15.36 -16.52
N LEU A 190 -12.57 -16.06 -16.72
CA LEU A 190 -13.00 -17.20 -15.93
C LEU A 190 -12.18 -18.46 -16.28
N ALA A 191 -12.32 -19.50 -15.45
CA ALA A 191 -11.54 -20.73 -15.57
C ALA A 191 -11.75 -21.51 -16.88
N ASP A 192 -12.92 -21.33 -17.52
CA ASP A 192 -13.26 -21.89 -18.84
C ASP A 192 -12.71 -21.05 -20.02
N GLY A 193 -12.11 -19.89 -19.72
CA GLY A 193 -11.59 -18.94 -20.70
C GLY A 193 -12.62 -17.93 -21.20
N THR A 194 -13.80 -17.84 -20.59
CA THR A 194 -14.79 -16.80 -20.88
C THR A 194 -14.32 -15.46 -20.32
N LEU A 195 -14.34 -14.41 -21.15
CA LEU A 195 -14.09 -13.03 -20.71
C LEU A 195 -15.42 -12.42 -20.29
N VAL A 196 -15.49 -11.94 -19.05
CA VAL A 196 -16.68 -11.29 -18.49
C VAL A 196 -16.34 -9.88 -18.03
N ARG A 197 -17.31 -8.97 -18.16
CA ARG A 197 -17.27 -7.65 -17.53
C ARG A 197 -18.29 -7.65 -16.41
N ALA A 198 -17.82 -7.64 -15.16
CA ALA A 198 -18.66 -7.64 -13.98
C ALA A 198 -18.91 -6.21 -13.47
N THR A 199 -20.19 -5.84 -13.34
CA THR A 199 -20.64 -4.59 -12.73
C THR A 199 -21.71 -4.85 -11.67
N LYS A 200 -22.03 -3.82 -10.89
CA LYS A 200 -23.09 -3.88 -9.87
C LYS A 200 -24.49 -4.17 -10.42
N ASP A 201 -24.72 -3.87 -11.69
CA ASP A 201 -26.05 -3.76 -12.31
C ASP A 201 -26.28 -4.72 -13.49
N ASN A 202 -25.40 -5.71 -13.68
CA ASN A 202 -25.54 -6.71 -14.74
C ASN A 202 -25.61 -8.15 -14.21
N GLU A 203 -25.69 -9.12 -15.13
CA GLU A 203 -25.80 -10.54 -14.82
C GLU A 203 -24.60 -11.14 -14.03
N TYR A 204 -23.50 -10.39 -13.89
CA TYR A 204 -22.31 -10.78 -13.14
C TYR A 204 -22.17 -10.02 -11.80
N THR A 205 -23.26 -9.45 -11.28
CA THR A 205 -23.26 -8.72 -9.99
C THR A 205 -22.68 -9.54 -8.83
N ASP A 206 -22.99 -10.84 -8.75
CA ASP A 206 -22.45 -11.71 -7.69
C ASP A 206 -20.92 -11.81 -7.79
N LEU A 207 -20.39 -11.90 -9.01
CA LEU A 207 -18.95 -11.89 -9.25
C LEU A 207 -18.33 -10.53 -8.92
N TYR A 208 -19.00 -9.42 -9.25
CA TYR A 208 -18.55 -8.08 -8.90
C TYR A 208 -18.33 -7.94 -7.39
N TYR A 209 -19.28 -8.41 -6.56
CA TYR A 209 -19.15 -8.37 -5.10
C TYR A 209 -18.20 -9.43 -4.52
N ALA A 210 -17.98 -10.55 -5.21
CA ALA A 210 -17.13 -11.64 -4.72
C ALA A 210 -15.63 -11.49 -5.06
N ILE A 211 -15.28 -10.68 -6.07
CA ILE A 211 -13.89 -10.48 -6.51
C ILE A 211 -13.02 -9.79 -5.46
N PRO A 212 -13.48 -8.72 -4.78
CA PRO A 212 -12.76 -8.15 -3.66
C PRO A 212 -12.37 -9.22 -2.65
N TRP A 213 -11.12 -9.18 -2.18
CA TRP A 213 -10.58 -10.11 -1.18
C TRP A 213 -10.51 -11.58 -1.61
N SER A 214 -10.87 -11.92 -2.85
CA SER A 214 -10.81 -13.29 -3.38
C SER A 214 -9.39 -13.83 -3.51
N GLN A 215 -8.36 -12.99 -3.35
CA GLN A 215 -6.95 -13.36 -3.53
C GLN A 215 -6.66 -13.96 -4.92
N GLY A 216 -7.45 -13.58 -5.94
CA GLY A 216 -7.31 -14.05 -7.31
C GLY A 216 -7.80 -15.49 -7.53
N THR A 217 -8.69 -16.00 -6.69
CA THR A 217 -9.21 -17.38 -6.77
C THR A 217 -10.41 -17.54 -7.71
N LEU A 218 -11.17 -16.47 -7.95
CA LEU A 218 -12.42 -16.52 -8.72
C LEU A 218 -12.22 -16.27 -10.23
N GLY A 219 -11.06 -15.74 -10.63
CA GLY A 219 -10.74 -15.49 -12.02
C GLY A 219 -9.46 -14.69 -12.20
N LEU A 220 -9.03 -14.54 -13.45
CA LEU A 220 -7.89 -13.73 -13.83
C LEU A 220 -8.36 -12.31 -14.16
N LEU A 221 -8.19 -11.38 -13.23
CA LEU A 221 -8.44 -9.96 -13.47
C LEU A 221 -7.49 -9.46 -14.57
N VAL A 222 -8.02 -8.85 -15.63
CA VAL A 222 -7.26 -8.31 -16.76
C VAL A 222 -7.40 -6.80 -16.93
N ALA A 223 -8.49 -6.20 -16.45
CA ALA A 223 -8.62 -4.76 -16.31
C ALA A 223 -9.65 -4.38 -15.24
N ALA A 224 -9.57 -3.14 -14.77
CA ALA A 224 -10.53 -2.54 -13.83
C ALA A 224 -10.84 -1.09 -14.24
N GLU A 225 -12.09 -0.68 -14.06
CA GLU A 225 -12.54 0.72 -14.19
C GLU A 225 -12.71 1.30 -12.78
N ILE A 226 -11.92 2.32 -12.44
CA ILE A 226 -11.79 2.84 -11.06
C ILE A 226 -12.18 4.31 -11.03
N LYS A 227 -12.96 4.72 -10.03
CA LYS A 227 -13.36 6.13 -9.85
C LYS A 227 -12.15 7.04 -9.64
N LEU A 228 -12.20 8.18 -10.31
CA LEU A 228 -11.30 9.31 -10.12
C LEU A 228 -11.96 10.38 -9.27
N ILE A 229 -11.14 11.11 -8.53
CA ILE A 229 -11.53 12.30 -7.78
C ILE A 229 -10.71 13.51 -8.24
N PRO A 230 -11.28 14.72 -8.18
CA PRO A 230 -10.49 15.94 -8.34
C PRO A 230 -9.54 16.10 -7.16
N VAL A 231 -8.31 16.51 -7.44
CA VAL A 231 -7.28 16.80 -6.42
C VAL A 231 -6.59 18.13 -6.70
N LYS A 232 -5.95 18.71 -5.68
CA LYS A 232 -5.11 19.91 -5.84
C LYS A 232 -3.64 19.57 -5.74
N GLU A 233 -2.77 20.53 -6.04
CA GLU A 233 -1.32 20.32 -6.16
C GLU A 233 -0.62 20.03 -4.83
N TYR A 234 -1.22 20.46 -3.71
CA TYR A 234 -0.69 20.24 -2.37
C TYR A 234 -1.71 19.58 -1.45
N MET A 235 -1.19 18.81 -0.50
CA MET A 235 -1.87 18.33 0.70
C MET A 235 -1.47 19.23 1.86
N LYS A 236 -2.43 19.98 2.42
CA LYS A 236 -2.27 20.67 3.70
C LYS A 236 -2.47 19.64 4.80
N LEU A 237 -1.39 19.32 5.52
CA LEU A 237 -1.35 18.27 6.52
C LEU A 237 -1.17 18.90 7.90
N ALA A 238 -2.11 18.64 8.81
CA ALA A 238 -2.01 19.00 10.21
C ALA A 238 -1.52 17.79 11.02
N TYR A 239 -0.57 18.01 11.93
CA TYR A 239 -0.03 17.00 12.84
C TYR A 239 -0.42 17.36 14.27
N LYS A 240 -1.29 16.56 14.88
CA LYS A 240 -1.76 16.75 16.25
C LYS A 240 -1.12 15.70 17.16
N PRO A 241 -0.18 16.08 18.04
CA PRO A 241 0.35 15.15 19.03
C PRO A 241 -0.73 14.83 20.08
N VAL A 242 -0.77 13.59 20.54
CA VAL A 242 -1.68 13.11 21.57
C VAL A 242 -0.86 12.33 22.59
N VAL A 243 -1.00 12.71 23.86
CA VAL A 243 -0.37 12.03 25.00
C VAL A 243 -1.47 11.63 25.96
N GLY A 244 -1.56 10.34 26.30
CA GLY A 244 -2.66 9.80 27.10
C GLY A 244 -2.63 8.28 27.18
N THR A 245 -3.76 7.66 27.45
CA THR A 245 -3.96 6.21 27.36
C THR A 245 -4.22 5.74 25.92
N LEU A 246 -4.21 4.44 25.64
CA LEU A 246 -4.55 3.91 24.32
C LEU A 246 -5.98 4.27 23.90
N GLN A 247 -6.89 4.41 24.86
CA GLN A 247 -8.25 4.91 24.64
C GLN A 247 -8.27 6.38 24.25
N ASP A 248 -7.45 7.21 24.90
CA ASP A 248 -7.34 8.62 24.51
C ASP A 248 -6.78 8.77 23.10
N LEU A 249 -5.81 7.93 22.72
CA LEU A 249 -5.28 7.86 21.36
C LEU A 249 -6.37 7.42 20.36
N ALA A 250 -7.11 6.36 20.67
CA ALA A 250 -8.21 5.87 19.85
C ALA A 250 -9.31 6.93 19.68
N GLN A 251 -9.67 7.62 20.76
CA GLN A 251 -10.68 8.68 20.74
C GLN A 251 -10.18 9.87 19.91
N ALA A 252 -8.93 10.27 20.06
CA ALA A 252 -8.35 11.35 19.27
C ALA A 252 -8.29 11.03 17.77
N TYR A 253 -8.06 9.75 17.43
CA TYR A 253 -8.16 9.27 16.06
C TYR A 253 -9.61 9.38 15.55
N CYS A 254 -10.59 8.87 16.30
CA CYS A 254 -12.02 8.98 15.95
C CYS A 254 -12.45 10.44 15.74
N ASP A 255 -12.07 11.33 16.66
CA ASP A 255 -12.36 12.77 16.60
C ASP A 255 -11.73 13.45 15.37
N SER A 256 -10.75 12.83 14.71
CA SER A 256 -10.07 13.41 13.54
C SER A 256 -10.92 13.33 12.26
N PHE A 257 -11.91 12.44 12.20
CA PHE A 257 -12.73 12.23 11.00
C PHE A 257 -14.22 12.08 11.26
N ALA A 258 -14.62 11.81 12.50
CA ALA A 258 -16.00 11.89 12.95
C ALA A 258 -16.19 13.17 13.78
N PRO A 259 -16.73 14.25 13.21
CA PRO A 259 -17.03 15.47 13.94
C PRO A 259 -17.91 15.16 15.16
N ARG A 260 -17.64 15.81 16.31
CA ARG A 260 -18.34 15.54 17.58
C ARG A 260 -19.83 15.87 17.54
N ASP A 261 -20.24 16.75 16.64
CA ASP A 261 -21.64 17.09 16.38
C ASP A 261 -22.35 16.08 15.46
N GLY A 262 -21.63 15.04 14.99
CA GLY A 262 -22.16 13.97 14.14
C GLY A 262 -22.32 14.36 12.66
N ASP A 263 -21.91 15.58 12.27
CA ASP A 263 -22.08 16.12 10.92
C ASP A 263 -21.01 15.59 9.95
N GLN A 264 -21.03 14.27 9.73
CA GLN A 264 -20.06 13.53 8.89
C GLN A 264 -20.25 13.77 7.39
N ASP A 265 -21.41 14.29 6.96
CA ASP A 265 -21.68 14.61 5.56
C ASP A 265 -21.11 15.98 5.13
N ASN A 266 -20.60 16.75 6.08
CA ASN A 266 -20.05 18.08 5.83
C ASN A 266 -18.57 18.02 5.41
N GLU A 267 -18.30 18.25 4.13
CA GLU A 267 -16.95 18.24 3.56
C GLU A 267 -15.99 19.26 4.20
N GLU A 268 -16.50 20.35 4.77
CA GLU A 268 -15.66 21.33 5.49
C GLU A 268 -15.22 20.81 6.87
N LYS A 269 -15.97 19.87 7.46
CA LYS A 269 -15.68 19.28 8.77
C LYS A 269 -14.88 17.98 8.65
N VAL A 270 -15.14 17.18 7.62
CA VAL A 270 -14.42 15.93 7.37
C VAL A 270 -13.18 16.17 6.51
N PRO A 271 -11.97 15.80 6.96
CA PRO A 271 -10.75 15.96 6.17
C PRO A 271 -10.74 15.04 4.95
N ASP A 272 -9.87 15.30 3.97
CA ASP A 272 -9.72 14.42 2.81
C ASP A 272 -8.94 13.15 3.16
N PHE A 273 -8.04 13.23 4.15
CA PHE A 273 -7.18 12.14 4.60
C PHE A 273 -7.05 12.13 6.11
N VAL A 274 -6.97 10.93 6.68
CA VAL A 274 -6.82 10.71 8.12
C VAL A 274 -5.83 9.57 8.34
N GLU A 275 -4.78 9.81 9.10
CA GLU A 275 -3.81 8.78 9.47
C GLU A 275 -3.39 8.98 10.93
N GLY A 276 -3.36 7.90 11.70
CA GLY A 276 -2.84 7.90 13.06
C GLY A 276 -1.54 7.11 13.15
N MET A 277 -0.53 7.64 13.81
CA MET A 277 0.70 6.92 14.16
C MET A 277 0.87 6.84 15.67
N ILE A 278 0.80 5.64 16.22
CA ILE A 278 1.06 5.40 17.65
C ILE A 278 2.50 4.91 17.82
N TYR A 279 3.32 5.64 18.58
CA TYR A 279 4.75 5.36 18.79
C TYR A 279 5.05 4.66 20.11
N THR A 280 4.23 4.93 21.12
CA THR A 280 4.28 4.26 22.42
C THR A 280 2.84 4.06 22.91
N PRO A 281 2.61 3.23 23.93
CA PRO A 281 1.26 3.07 24.49
C PRO A 281 0.63 4.38 25.00
N THR A 282 1.43 5.44 25.13
CA THR A 282 0.99 6.73 25.65
C THR A 282 1.18 7.90 24.69
N GLU A 283 1.81 7.70 23.54
CA GLU A 283 2.16 8.79 22.61
C GLU A 283 1.81 8.42 21.18
N GLY A 284 1.02 9.29 20.54
CA GLY A 284 0.66 9.17 19.14
C GLY A 284 0.57 10.52 18.44
N VAL A 285 0.54 10.49 17.12
CA VAL A 285 0.35 11.67 16.27
C VAL A 285 -0.79 11.37 15.31
N MET A 286 -1.85 12.17 15.40
CA MET A 286 -2.99 12.12 14.48
C MET A 286 -2.80 13.15 13.39
N MET A 287 -2.97 12.73 12.15
CA MET A 287 -2.74 13.55 10.97
C MET A 287 -4.02 13.67 10.17
N THR A 288 -4.37 14.90 9.80
CA THR A 288 -5.50 15.19 8.91
C THR A 288 -5.04 16.00 7.71
N GLY A 289 -5.43 15.55 6.53
CA GLY A 289 -5.06 16.15 5.25
C GLY A 289 -6.23 16.83 4.58
N ARG A 290 -5.99 17.99 3.95
CA ARG A 290 -6.93 18.64 3.03
C ARG A 290 -6.23 19.09 1.76
N TYR A 291 -6.88 18.95 0.61
CA TYR A 291 -6.32 19.45 -0.64
C TYR A 291 -6.24 20.98 -0.65
N ALA A 292 -5.05 21.51 -0.94
CA ALA A 292 -4.75 22.93 -1.02
C ALA A 292 -4.18 23.28 -2.40
N SER A 293 -4.55 24.46 -2.91
CA SER A 293 -4.00 24.94 -4.19
C SER A 293 -2.57 25.42 -4.03
N LYS A 294 -1.87 25.55 -5.15
CA LYS A 294 -0.52 26.12 -5.19
C LYS A 294 -0.46 27.56 -4.66
N GLU A 295 -1.49 28.37 -4.89
CA GLU A 295 -1.58 29.74 -4.39
C GLU A 295 -1.68 29.75 -2.87
N GLU A 296 -2.51 28.88 -2.28
CA GLU A 296 -2.62 28.73 -0.83
C GLU A 296 -1.29 28.30 -0.21
N ALA A 297 -0.68 27.24 -0.74
CA ALA A 297 0.57 26.69 -0.23
C ALA A 297 1.71 27.73 -0.23
N LYS A 298 1.71 28.67 -1.20
CA LYS A 298 2.73 29.72 -1.34
C LYS A 298 2.44 31.02 -0.58
N LYS A 299 1.32 31.13 0.14
CA LYS A 299 1.04 32.30 0.98
C LYS A 299 2.12 32.49 2.05
N LYS A 300 2.47 33.75 2.33
CA LYS A 300 3.47 34.10 3.36
C LYS A 300 3.07 33.49 4.71
N GLY A 301 3.99 32.75 5.32
CA GLY A 301 3.77 32.06 6.61
C GLY A 301 3.50 30.57 6.48
N ASN A 302 3.04 30.09 5.31
CA ASN A 302 2.86 28.67 5.05
C ASN A 302 4.22 27.98 4.77
N LYS A 303 4.38 26.76 5.25
CA LYS A 303 5.60 25.95 5.08
C LYS A 303 5.35 24.84 4.08
N ILE A 304 6.08 24.87 2.97
CA ILE A 304 6.06 23.78 1.99
C ILE A 304 7.12 22.75 2.38
N ASN A 305 6.72 21.49 2.53
CA ASN A 305 7.60 20.38 2.84
C ASN A 305 7.56 19.34 1.72
N SER A 306 8.57 19.33 0.85
CA SER A 306 8.76 18.25 -0.10
C SER A 306 9.35 17.01 0.60
N VAL A 307 8.51 16.15 1.17
CA VAL A 307 8.93 14.92 1.89
C VAL A 307 9.63 13.89 1.00
N GLY A 308 9.48 13.98 -0.32
CA GLY A 308 10.05 13.05 -1.30
C GLY A 308 11.57 13.16 -1.51
N TRP A 309 12.21 14.21 -1.00
CA TRP A 309 13.67 14.38 -1.06
C TRP A 309 14.39 13.27 -0.28
N TRP A 310 15.31 12.57 -0.94
CA TRP A 310 15.92 11.34 -0.40
C TRP A 310 16.75 11.54 0.87
N PHE A 311 17.28 12.74 1.10
CA PHE A 311 18.09 13.05 2.28
C PHE A 311 17.26 13.42 3.52
N LYS A 312 15.96 13.70 3.36
CA LYS A 312 15.08 14.11 4.46
C LYS A 312 14.77 12.96 5.40
N PRO A 313 14.38 13.27 6.67
CA PRO A 313 13.82 12.28 7.57
C PRO A 313 12.68 11.49 6.95
N TRP A 314 12.61 10.20 7.30
CA TRP A 314 11.49 9.37 6.92
C TRP A 314 10.19 9.94 7.51
N PHE A 315 9.09 9.78 6.79
CA PHE A 315 7.85 10.48 7.09
C PHE A 315 7.37 10.23 8.53
N TYR A 316 7.38 8.98 8.99
CA TYR A 316 7.00 8.64 10.37
C TYR A 316 7.92 9.29 11.42
N GLN A 317 9.20 9.51 11.14
CA GLN A 317 10.12 10.19 12.07
C GLN A 317 9.88 11.71 12.08
N HIS A 318 9.55 12.27 10.91
CA HIS A 318 9.15 13.68 10.79
C HIS A 318 7.86 13.97 11.55
N ALA A 319 6.83 13.12 11.35
CA ALA A 319 5.57 13.19 12.08
C ALA A 319 5.78 13.11 13.60
N GLN A 320 6.67 12.21 14.06
CA GLN A 320 7.01 12.07 15.49
C GLN A 320 7.51 13.37 16.12
N THR A 321 8.09 14.29 15.34
CA THR A 321 8.57 15.57 15.88
C THR A 321 7.44 16.45 16.43
N ALA A 322 6.18 16.19 16.08
CA ALA A 322 5.01 16.83 16.66
C ALA A 322 4.94 16.63 18.18
N LEU A 323 5.33 15.45 18.69
CA LEU A 323 5.34 15.17 20.14
C LEU A 323 6.24 16.13 20.93
N LYS A 324 7.28 16.69 20.29
CA LYS A 324 8.20 17.67 20.90
C LYS A 324 7.87 19.12 20.56
N LYS A 325 7.38 19.37 19.34
CA LYS A 325 7.14 20.73 18.81
C LYS A 325 5.75 21.26 19.12
N GLY A 326 4.82 20.40 19.51
CA GLY A 326 3.39 20.71 19.52
C GLY A 326 2.77 20.55 18.14
N GLU A 327 1.50 20.94 18.04
CA GLU A 327 0.72 20.89 16.80
C GLU A 327 1.32 21.81 15.74
N PHE A 328 1.41 21.32 14.50
CA PHE A 328 1.85 22.13 13.36
C PHE A 328 1.19 21.70 12.06
N VAL A 329 1.24 22.60 11.07
CA VAL A 329 0.69 22.40 9.73
C VAL A 329 1.76 22.65 8.68
N GLU A 330 1.77 21.85 7.63
CA GLU A 330 2.62 22.05 6.45
C GLU A 330 1.89 21.67 5.15
N TYR A 331 2.49 22.03 4.02
CA TYR A 331 1.96 21.74 2.69
C TYR A 331 2.91 20.81 1.96
N ILE A 332 2.46 19.61 1.63
CA ILE A 332 3.25 18.59 0.95
C ILE A 332 2.74 18.49 -0.49
N PRO A 333 3.59 18.43 -1.53
CA PRO A 333 3.10 18.16 -2.89
C PRO A 333 2.27 16.87 -2.90
N THR A 334 1.06 16.90 -3.47
CA THR A 334 0.07 15.83 -3.32
C THR A 334 0.62 14.45 -3.70
N ARG A 335 1.37 14.35 -4.79
CA ARG A 335 2.01 13.10 -5.19
C ARG A 335 3.06 12.61 -4.18
N GLU A 336 3.81 13.51 -3.55
CA GLU A 336 4.77 13.13 -2.52
C GLU A 336 4.07 12.65 -1.24
N TYR A 337 2.90 13.22 -0.91
CA TYR A 337 2.08 12.75 0.21
C TYR A 337 1.53 11.34 -0.03
N TYR A 338 1.04 11.04 -1.23
CA TYR A 338 0.60 9.68 -1.57
C TYR A 338 1.70 8.63 -1.41
N HIS A 339 2.96 8.99 -1.65
CA HIS A 339 4.08 8.04 -1.64
C HIS A 339 5.02 8.25 -0.45
N ARG A 340 4.51 8.88 0.62
CA ARG A 340 5.30 9.30 1.80
C ARG A 340 5.99 8.14 2.51
N HIS A 341 5.44 6.93 2.39
CA HIS A 341 5.95 5.71 3.03
C HIS A 341 6.86 4.87 2.13
N THR A 342 6.94 5.17 0.82
CA THR A 342 7.67 4.34 -0.16
C THR A 342 9.13 4.15 0.20
N ARG A 343 9.89 5.23 0.47
CA ARG A 343 11.36 5.13 0.68
C ARG A 343 11.74 4.30 1.89
N CYS A 344 10.96 4.40 2.97
CA CYS A 344 11.23 3.73 4.23
C CYS A 344 10.44 2.44 4.41
N LEU A 345 9.59 2.07 3.44
CA LEU A 345 8.65 0.96 3.58
C LEU A 345 7.92 1.07 4.94
N TYR A 346 7.28 2.23 5.16
CA TYR A 346 6.81 2.66 6.49
C TYR A 346 7.96 2.82 7.50
N TRP A 347 8.14 1.86 8.41
CA TRP A 347 9.26 1.82 9.38
C TRP A 347 10.19 0.62 9.16
N GLU A 348 9.85 -0.31 8.26
CA GLU A 348 10.62 -1.52 7.97
C GLU A 348 12.03 -1.21 7.48
N GLY A 349 12.23 -0.05 6.85
CA GLY A 349 13.54 0.45 6.46
C GLY A 349 14.54 0.46 7.61
N LYS A 350 14.12 0.76 8.84
CA LYS A 350 14.98 0.72 10.04
C LYS A 350 15.33 -0.71 10.45
N LEU A 351 14.40 -1.65 10.28
CA LEU A 351 14.61 -3.06 10.61
C LEU A 351 15.54 -3.74 9.61
N ILE A 352 15.51 -3.31 8.34
CA ILE A 352 16.39 -3.81 7.28
C ILE A 352 17.77 -3.15 7.35
N LEU A 353 17.82 -1.84 7.57
CA LEU A 353 19.04 -1.03 7.64
C LEU A 353 19.01 -0.13 8.90
N PRO A 354 19.51 -0.60 10.06
CA PRO A 354 19.39 0.09 11.35
C PRO A 354 19.93 1.51 11.43
N PHE A 355 20.91 1.84 10.58
CA PHE A 355 21.55 3.16 10.51
C PHE A 355 21.10 4.00 9.30
N ALA A 356 20.14 3.52 8.50
CA ALA A 356 19.70 4.23 7.31
C ALA A 356 18.91 5.52 7.61
N ASP A 357 18.49 5.72 8.87
CA ASP A 357 17.89 6.96 9.34
C ASP A 357 18.91 8.07 9.62
N GLN A 358 20.20 7.78 9.58
CA GLN A 358 21.26 8.78 9.78
C GLN A 358 21.40 9.68 8.55
N PHE A 359 21.67 10.97 8.77
CA PHE A 359 21.76 11.97 7.70
C PHE A 359 22.77 11.59 6.62
N TRP A 360 23.98 11.15 7.01
CA TRP A 360 25.04 10.77 6.07
C TRP A 360 24.60 9.62 5.14
N PHE A 361 23.86 8.64 5.66
CA PHE A 361 23.37 7.53 4.86
C PHE A 361 22.31 8.00 3.89
N ARG A 362 21.30 8.74 4.39
CA ARG A 362 20.23 9.27 3.53
C ARG A 362 20.77 10.19 2.44
N TYR A 363 21.76 11.00 2.75
CA TYR A 363 22.39 11.90 1.79
C TYR A 363 23.14 11.13 0.68
N LEU A 364 23.98 10.15 1.05
CA LEU A 364 24.83 9.41 0.10
C LEU A 364 24.10 8.28 -0.63
N PHE A 365 23.24 7.54 0.06
CA PHE A 365 22.60 6.30 -0.42
C PHE A 365 21.07 6.34 -0.42
N GLY A 366 20.44 7.35 0.17
CA GLY A 366 18.97 7.44 0.27
C GLY A 366 18.25 7.48 -1.09
N TRP A 367 18.94 7.90 -2.16
CA TRP A 367 18.39 7.90 -3.51
C TRP A 367 18.25 6.48 -4.11
N LEU A 368 18.97 5.49 -3.59
CA LEU A 368 18.82 4.07 -3.95
C LEU A 368 17.64 3.39 -3.24
N MET A 369 17.10 4.02 -2.19
CA MET A 369 15.95 3.50 -1.45
C MET A 369 14.64 3.71 -2.23
N PRO A 370 13.64 2.82 -2.08
CA PRO A 370 13.62 1.65 -1.20
C PRO A 370 14.26 0.40 -1.81
N PRO A 371 14.74 -0.56 -0.99
CA PRO A 371 15.07 -1.89 -1.49
C PRO A 371 13.79 -2.58 -2.02
N LYS A 372 13.90 -3.27 -3.14
CA LYS A 372 12.77 -4.00 -3.70
C LYS A 372 12.44 -5.20 -2.80
N VAL A 373 11.22 -5.22 -2.26
CA VAL A 373 10.75 -6.29 -1.36
C VAL A 373 10.94 -7.68 -1.97
N SER A 374 10.76 -7.81 -3.29
CA SER A 374 10.94 -9.09 -3.97
C SER A 374 12.39 -9.59 -3.99
N LEU A 375 13.37 -8.69 -4.06
CA LEU A 375 14.79 -9.04 -3.98
C LEU A 375 15.20 -9.32 -2.54
N LEU A 376 14.65 -8.58 -1.58
CA LEU A 376 14.82 -8.90 -0.17
C LEU A 376 14.32 -10.31 0.12
N LYS A 377 13.18 -10.74 -0.44
CA LYS A 377 12.69 -12.11 -0.28
C LYS A 377 13.52 -13.14 -1.03
N ALA A 378 13.92 -12.85 -2.27
CA ALA A 378 14.75 -13.77 -3.06
C ALA A 378 16.12 -14.06 -2.41
N THR A 379 16.64 -13.11 -1.62
CA THR A 379 17.91 -13.26 -0.89
C THR A 379 17.74 -13.87 0.51
N GLN A 380 16.51 -14.22 0.92
CA GLN A 380 16.25 -14.92 2.19
C GLN A 380 16.32 -16.43 1.97
N GLY A 381 17.28 -17.09 2.63
CA GLY A 381 17.21 -18.52 2.86
C GLY A 381 16.08 -18.87 3.85
N ASP A 382 15.67 -20.15 3.90
CA ASP A 382 14.56 -20.61 4.75
C ASP A 382 14.73 -20.23 6.24
N ALA A 383 15.97 -20.28 6.74
CA ALA A 383 16.28 -19.91 8.11
C ALA A 383 15.99 -18.43 8.41
N ILE A 384 16.34 -17.53 7.49
CA ILE A 384 16.06 -16.09 7.64
C ILE A 384 14.56 -15.83 7.47
N ARG A 385 13.90 -16.50 6.52
CA ARG A 385 12.44 -16.36 6.34
C ARG A 385 11.68 -16.76 7.61
N ASN A 386 12.02 -17.90 8.21
CA ASN A 386 11.41 -18.35 9.46
C ASN A 386 11.71 -17.39 10.62
N TYR A 387 12.93 -16.83 10.67
CA TYR A 387 13.25 -15.77 11.64
C TYR A 387 12.30 -14.56 11.51
N TYR A 388 12.08 -14.04 10.30
CA TYR A 388 11.14 -12.93 10.10
C TYR A 388 9.70 -13.32 10.45
N HIS A 389 9.24 -14.53 10.11
CA HIS A 389 7.90 -15.00 10.50
C HIS A 389 7.70 -15.08 12.02
N GLU A 390 8.73 -15.43 12.77
CA GLU A 390 8.67 -15.50 14.24
C GLU A 390 8.80 -14.14 14.91
N MET A 391 9.58 -13.23 14.32
CA MET A 391 9.98 -11.96 14.95
C MET A 391 9.22 -10.73 14.45
N HIS A 392 8.53 -10.82 13.31
CA HIS A 392 7.82 -9.70 12.70
C HIS A 392 6.36 -10.08 12.48
N VAL A 393 5.47 -9.23 12.99
CA VAL A 393 4.03 -9.36 12.76
C VAL A 393 3.57 -8.12 12.00
N ILE A 394 2.91 -8.36 10.87
CA ILE A 394 2.20 -7.34 10.10
C ILE A 394 0.77 -7.84 9.98
N GLN A 395 -0.18 -7.04 10.46
CA GLN A 395 -1.57 -7.43 10.50
C GLN A 395 -2.46 -6.23 10.21
N ASP A 396 -3.34 -6.41 9.23
CA ASP A 396 -4.43 -5.47 8.95
C ASP A 396 -5.70 -6.01 9.65
N MET A 397 -6.47 -5.13 10.27
CA MET A 397 -7.71 -5.48 10.97
C MET A 397 -8.79 -4.43 10.69
N LEU A 398 -10.03 -4.89 10.55
CA LEU A 398 -11.23 -4.05 10.69
C LEU A 398 -11.74 -4.19 12.10
N VAL A 399 -11.88 -3.06 12.79
CA VAL A 399 -12.37 -3.00 14.16
C VAL A 399 -13.45 -1.92 14.21
N PRO A 400 -14.66 -2.22 14.71
CA PRO A 400 -15.68 -1.21 14.90
C PRO A 400 -15.12 -0.05 15.74
N LEU A 401 -15.40 1.19 15.35
CA LEU A 401 -14.79 2.39 15.95
C LEU A 401 -14.85 2.43 17.48
N TYR A 402 -16.00 2.07 18.07
CA TYR A 402 -16.21 2.04 19.52
C TYR A 402 -15.39 0.96 20.25
N LYS A 403 -14.75 0.03 19.53
CA LYS A 403 -13.87 -1.02 20.05
C LYS A 403 -12.39 -0.76 19.77
N VAL A 404 -12.02 0.30 19.06
CA VAL A 404 -10.62 0.56 18.68
C VAL A 404 -9.72 0.67 19.91
N GLY A 405 -10.14 1.38 20.95
CA GLY A 405 -9.39 1.48 22.21
C GLY A 405 -9.15 0.11 22.85
N GLU A 406 -10.21 -0.68 23.03
CA GLU A 406 -10.12 -2.04 23.59
C GLU A 406 -9.24 -2.97 22.74
N ALA A 407 -9.34 -2.86 21.41
CA ALA A 407 -8.53 -3.65 20.49
C ALA A 407 -7.05 -3.27 20.57
N LEU A 408 -6.73 -1.98 20.68
CA LEU A 408 -5.36 -1.51 20.88
C LEU A 408 -4.76 -2.03 22.18
N GLU A 409 -5.52 -1.99 23.28
CA GLU A 409 -5.07 -2.56 24.56
C GLU A 409 -4.87 -4.07 24.49
N TRP A 410 -5.81 -4.78 23.85
CA TRP A 410 -5.71 -6.22 23.65
C TRP A 410 -4.46 -6.56 22.84
N VAL A 411 -4.24 -5.89 21.70
CA VAL A 411 -3.03 -6.07 20.88
C VAL A 411 -1.79 -5.76 21.71
N HIS A 412 -1.81 -4.70 22.52
CA HIS A 412 -0.67 -4.34 23.35
C HIS A 412 -0.30 -5.44 24.34
N ARG A 413 -1.31 -5.98 25.03
CA ARG A 413 -1.16 -7.02 26.03
C ARG A 413 -0.72 -8.36 25.44
N GLU A 414 -1.38 -8.81 24.38
CA GLU A 414 -1.15 -10.16 23.84
C GLU A 414 0.11 -10.24 22.98
N MET A 415 0.47 -9.16 22.30
CA MET A 415 1.56 -9.19 21.33
C MET A 415 2.89 -8.70 21.91
N GLU A 416 2.89 -7.94 23.02
CA GLU A 416 4.08 -7.39 23.69
C GLU A 416 5.07 -6.66 22.74
N VAL A 417 4.59 -6.10 21.63
CA VAL A 417 5.43 -5.50 20.56
C VAL A 417 5.74 -4.04 20.87
N HIS A 418 6.95 -3.55 20.55
CA HIS A 418 7.22 -2.11 20.52
C HIS A 418 6.42 -1.44 19.39
N PHE A 419 5.48 -0.58 19.76
CA PHE A 419 4.44 -0.01 18.89
C PHE A 419 5.00 0.94 17.82
N LEU A 420 4.72 0.63 16.56
CA LEU A 420 4.53 1.63 15.53
C LEU A 420 3.33 1.17 14.71
N LEU A 421 2.18 1.78 15.00
CA LEU A 421 0.92 1.41 14.41
C LEU A 421 0.44 2.57 13.54
N THR A 422 0.48 2.39 12.23
CA THR A 422 -0.18 3.25 11.25
C THR A 422 -1.62 2.79 11.10
N GLN A 423 -2.55 3.53 11.68
CA GLN A 423 -3.98 3.31 11.48
C GLN A 423 -4.46 4.19 10.33
N SER A 424 -4.78 3.53 9.21
CA SER A 424 -5.91 3.92 8.37
C SER A 424 -7.06 3.02 8.82
N LEU A 425 -7.90 3.48 9.75
CA LEU A 425 -9.11 2.77 10.14
C LEU A 425 -10.21 3.13 9.15
N CYS A 426 -11.00 2.13 8.80
CA CYS A 426 -12.23 2.31 8.05
C CYS A 426 -13.32 1.47 8.68
N LEU A 427 -14.51 2.10 8.73
CA LEU A 427 -15.82 1.53 9.05
C LEU A 427 -16.08 1.24 10.54
#